data_AF-A0A4Q2WVK0-F1
#
_entry.id   AF-A0A4Q2WVK0-F1
#
_cell.length_a   1.000
_cell.length_b   1.000
_cell.length_c   1.000
_cell.angle_alpha   90.00
_cell.angle_beta   90.00
_cell.angle_gamma   90.00
#
_symmetry.space_group_name_H-M   'P 1'
#
loop_
_entity.id
_entity.type
_entity.pdbx_description
1 polymer ?
#
loop_
_entity_poly.entity_id
_entity_poly.type
_entity_poly.pdbx_seq_one_letter_code
_entity_poly.pdbx_strand_id
1 'polypeptide(L)'
;MGEADLEALCGGWPGVTHSVKWEVDLVYSVANTMFAVMCTIGPERGRLSFKVDPERFLELGDQPGMAPAHYMARAFWISVTEPERFDRAELAAYVRRSYELVRANLSKKLQATLADPPA
;
A
#
# COMPACT_ATOMS: atom_id res chain seq x y z
N MET A 1 -8.23 3.01 8.81
CA MET A 1 -8.17 1.66 8.20
C MET A 1 -7.40 0.72 9.13
N GLY A 2 -7.69 -0.59 9.15
CA GLY A 2 -7.00 -1.57 10.01
C GLY A 2 -6.74 -2.89 9.30
N GLU A 3 -6.15 -3.86 10.01
CA GLU A 3 -5.70 -5.15 9.43
C GLU A 3 -6.83 -5.92 8.73
N ALA A 4 -7.99 -6.07 9.40
CA ALA A 4 -9.15 -6.76 8.83
C ALA A 4 -9.72 -6.06 7.58
N ASP A 5 -9.58 -4.72 7.49
CA ASP A 5 -10.03 -3.93 6.36
C ASP A 5 -9.11 -4.16 5.15
N LEU A 6 -7.79 -4.23 5.36
CA LEU A 6 -6.82 -4.59 4.34
C LEU A 6 -6.96 -6.04 3.87
N GLU A 7 -7.25 -6.97 4.77
CA GLU A 7 -7.53 -8.36 4.40
C GLU A 7 -8.78 -8.45 3.52
N ALA A 8 -9.88 -7.79 3.91
CA ALA A 8 -11.11 -7.75 3.12
C ALA A 8 -10.90 -7.07 1.76
N LEU A 9 -10.10 -6.01 1.70
CA LEU A 9 -9.80 -5.27 0.48
C LEU A 9 -8.92 -6.08 -0.48
N CYS A 10 -7.79 -6.60 0.00
CA CYS A 10 -6.73 -7.17 -0.82
C CYS A 10 -6.86 -8.69 -1.01
N GLY A 11 -7.61 -9.40 -0.16
CA GLY A 11 -7.67 -10.86 -0.14
C GLY A 11 -8.19 -11.49 -1.43
N GLY A 12 -8.99 -10.75 -2.21
CA GLY A 12 -9.50 -11.18 -3.51
C GLY A 12 -8.63 -10.76 -4.70
N TRP A 13 -7.54 -10.04 -4.49
CA TRP A 13 -6.75 -9.49 -5.59
C TRP A 13 -5.75 -10.52 -6.17
N PRO A 14 -5.64 -10.62 -7.51
CA PRO A 14 -4.78 -11.60 -8.16
C PRO A 14 -3.32 -11.48 -7.77
N GLY A 15 -2.74 -12.60 -7.35
CA GLY A 15 -1.33 -12.71 -6.98
C GLY A 15 -0.93 -11.93 -5.72
N VAL A 16 -1.90 -11.48 -4.92
CA VAL A 16 -1.63 -10.86 -3.64
C VAL A 16 -1.25 -11.92 -2.61
N THR A 17 -0.20 -11.63 -1.86
CA THR A 17 0.19 -12.33 -0.64
C THR A 17 0.39 -11.31 0.48
N HIS A 18 0.16 -11.72 1.72
CA HIS A 18 0.48 -10.90 2.89
C HIS A 18 1.41 -11.68 3.83
N SER A 19 2.29 -10.98 4.52
CA SER A 19 3.18 -11.55 5.53
C SER A 19 3.60 -10.49 6.54
N VAL A 20 3.78 -10.86 7.80
CA VAL A 20 4.37 -9.98 8.81
C VAL A 20 5.89 -9.97 8.60
N LYS A 21 6.46 -8.77 8.41
CA LYS A 21 7.90 -8.52 8.30
C LYS A 21 8.36 -7.59 9.41
N TRP A 22 9.67 -7.59 9.68
CA TRP A 22 10.29 -6.74 10.70
C TRP A 22 9.57 -6.81 12.05
N GLU A 23 9.09 -8.01 12.39
CA GLU A 23 8.32 -8.34 13.61
C GLU A 23 6.93 -7.70 13.70
N VAL A 24 6.68 -6.56 13.04
CA VAL A 24 5.54 -5.68 13.34
C VAL A 24 4.78 -5.17 12.13
N ASP A 25 5.32 -5.33 10.93
CA ASP A 25 4.76 -4.71 9.73
C ASP A 25 4.03 -5.76 8.91
N LEU A 26 2.71 -5.60 8.77
CA LEU A 26 1.90 -6.38 7.85
C LEU A 26 2.14 -5.87 6.44
N VAL A 27 2.83 -6.67 5.63
CA VAL A 27 3.24 -6.32 4.27
C VAL A 27 2.39 -7.08 3.27
N TYR A 28 1.74 -6.34 2.37
CA TYR A 28 1.05 -6.88 1.20
C TYR A 28 1.92 -6.74 -0.05
N SER A 29 1.99 -7.82 -0.82
CA SER A 29 2.81 -7.92 -2.02
C SER A 29 2.02 -8.52 -3.16
N VAL A 30 2.30 -8.09 -4.39
CA VAL A 30 1.82 -8.71 -5.63
C VAL A 30 3.00 -9.37 -6.34
N ALA A 31 2.91 -10.67 -6.58
CA ALA A 31 3.99 -11.45 -7.18
C ALA A 31 5.37 -11.19 -6.51
N ASN A 32 5.41 -11.21 -5.17
CA ASN A 32 6.58 -10.93 -4.32
C ASN A 32 7.10 -9.48 -4.31
N THR A 33 6.38 -8.53 -4.90
CA THR A 33 6.72 -7.10 -4.85
C THR A 33 5.74 -6.35 -3.95
N MET A 34 6.25 -5.67 -2.92
CA MET A 34 5.43 -4.98 -1.92
C MET A 34 4.67 -3.80 -2.54
N PHE A 35 3.41 -3.62 -2.14
CA PHE A 35 2.59 -2.47 -2.54
C PHE A 35 1.89 -1.78 -1.36
N ALA A 36 1.72 -2.45 -0.22
CA ALA A 36 1.20 -1.81 0.99
C ALA A 36 1.88 -2.38 2.24
N VAL A 37 2.11 -1.53 3.24
CA VAL A 37 2.74 -1.89 4.51
C VAL A 37 1.98 -1.21 5.64
N MET A 38 1.52 -1.98 6.62
CA MET A 38 0.83 -1.45 7.80
C MET A 38 1.59 -1.86 9.06
N CYS A 39 1.94 -0.87 9.90
CA CYS A 39 2.49 -1.15 11.22
C CYS A 39 1.35 -1.62 12.15
N THR A 40 1.46 -2.80 12.76
CA THR A 40 0.38 -3.40 13.56
C THR A 40 0.54 -3.22 15.07
N ILE A 41 1.74 -2.83 15.54
CA ILE A 41 2.02 -2.63 16.97
C ILE A 41 2.74 -1.29 17.24
N GLY A 42 2.81 -0.92 18.52
CA GLY A 42 3.59 0.23 18.96
C GLY A 42 2.91 1.59 18.74
N PRO A 43 3.65 2.69 18.97
CA PRO A 43 3.09 4.05 18.90
C PRO A 43 2.65 4.45 17.49
N GLU A 44 3.15 3.75 16.48
CA GLU A 44 2.81 4.01 15.09
C GLU A 44 1.83 2.99 14.51
N ARG A 45 1.15 2.22 15.38
CA ARG A 45 0.12 1.27 14.99
C ARG A 45 -0.94 1.95 14.11
N GLY A 46 -1.24 1.32 12.97
CA GLY A 46 -2.15 1.85 11.96
C GLY A 46 -1.49 2.74 10.92
N ARG A 47 -0.20 3.07 11.06
CA ARG A 47 0.58 3.74 10.01
C ARG A 47 0.57 2.86 8.77
N LEU A 48 0.03 3.41 7.68
CA LEU A 48 -0.14 2.72 6.40
C LEU A 48 0.76 3.38 5.37
N SER A 49 1.60 2.60 4.70
CA SER A 49 2.49 3.07 3.64
C SER A 49 2.18 2.39 2.32
N PHE A 50 2.18 3.15 1.24
CA PHE A 50 1.87 2.68 -0.11
C PHE A 50 2.62 3.49 -1.18
N LYS A 51 2.75 2.93 -2.37
CA LYS A 51 3.33 3.60 -3.53
C LYS A 51 2.28 4.51 -4.18
N VAL A 52 2.71 5.68 -4.62
CA VAL A 52 1.88 6.65 -5.34
C VAL A 52 2.48 6.96 -6.71
N ASP A 53 1.67 7.54 -7.59
CA ASP A 53 2.15 8.09 -8.84
C ASP A 53 3.19 9.20 -8.58
N PRO A 54 4.29 9.27 -9.35
CA PRO A 54 5.32 10.30 -9.16
C PRO A 54 4.78 11.74 -9.19
N GLU A 55 3.76 11.99 -10.02
CA GLU A 55 3.09 13.29 -10.13
C GLU A 55 2.33 13.70 -8.86
N ARG A 56 1.83 12.73 -8.08
CA ARG A 56 1.09 12.98 -6.83
C ARG A 56 1.98 12.94 -5.60
N PHE A 57 3.24 12.51 -5.73
CA PHE A 57 4.13 12.31 -4.60
C PHE A 57 4.38 13.59 -3.79
N LEU A 58 4.60 14.72 -4.45
CA LEU A 58 4.80 16.00 -3.77
C LEU A 58 3.51 16.51 -3.13
N GLU A 59 2.38 16.39 -3.84
CA GLU A 59 1.05 16.78 -3.33
C GLU A 59 0.69 16.01 -2.06
N LEU A 60 0.74 14.68 -2.13
CA LEU A 60 0.37 13.81 -1.01
C LEU A 60 1.43 13.84 0.11
N GLY A 61 2.69 14.09 -0.22
CA GLY A 61 3.77 14.21 0.77
C GLY A 61 3.72 15.50 1.60
N ASP A 62 3.07 16.55 1.09
CA ASP A 62 2.85 17.82 1.80
C ASP A 62 1.48 17.85 2.52
N GLN A 63 0.60 16.90 2.20
CA GLN A 63 -0.72 16.82 2.80
C GLN A 63 -0.66 16.50 4.31
N PRO A 64 -1.39 17.25 5.17
CA PRO A 64 -1.46 16.94 6.59
C PRO A 64 -1.92 15.50 6.86
N GLY A 65 -1.21 14.79 7.75
CA GLY A 65 -1.45 13.38 8.06
C GLY A 65 -0.78 12.38 7.10
N MET A 66 -0.03 12.87 6.12
CA MET A 66 0.82 12.07 5.24
C MET A 66 2.25 12.63 5.23
N ALA A 67 3.21 11.75 4.93
CA ALA A 67 4.59 12.13 4.76
C ALA A 67 5.30 11.14 3.82
N PRO A 68 6.41 11.53 3.17
CA PRO A 68 7.27 10.58 2.48
C PRO A 68 7.69 9.42 3.36
N ALA A 69 7.49 8.19 2.88
CA ALA A 69 7.83 6.99 3.65
C ALA A 69 9.34 6.93 3.90
N HIS A 70 9.72 6.71 5.15
CA HIS A 70 11.13 6.60 5.53
C HIS A 70 11.79 5.48 4.71
N TYR A 71 12.97 5.75 4.17
CA TYR A 71 13.75 4.87 3.28
C TYR A 71 13.14 4.58 1.89
N MET A 72 11.83 4.66 1.72
CA MET A 72 11.14 4.34 0.46
C MET A 72 10.70 5.56 -0.35
N ALA A 73 10.93 6.78 0.14
CA ALA A 73 10.61 8.03 -0.56
C ALA A 73 11.16 8.10 -2.00
N ARG A 74 12.38 7.57 -2.25
CA ARG A 74 12.97 7.53 -3.61
C ARG A 74 12.18 6.67 -4.60
N ALA A 75 11.37 5.74 -4.10
CA ALA A 75 10.51 4.89 -4.90
C ALA A 75 9.07 5.41 -4.97
N PHE A 76 8.82 6.67 -4.56
CA PHE A 76 7.52 7.32 -4.50
C PHE A 76 6.54 6.64 -3.54
N TRP A 77 6.99 6.37 -2.32
CA TRP A 77 6.15 5.84 -1.25
C TRP A 77 5.77 6.94 -0.26
N ILE A 78 4.51 6.95 0.14
CA ILE A 78 3.95 7.81 1.17
C ILE A 78 3.54 6.95 2.36
N SER A 79 3.68 7.49 3.57
CA SER A 79 3.18 6.95 4.82
C SER A 79 2.08 7.87 5.36
N VAL A 80 0.92 7.29 5.66
CA VAL A 80 -0.16 7.93 6.39
C VAL A 80 0.16 7.87 7.87
N THR A 81 0.55 9.01 8.44
CA THR A 81 0.97 9.15 9.84
C THR A 81 -0.21 9.40 10.78
N GLU A 82 -1.30 9.97 10.26
CA GLU A 82 -2.54 10.25 11.02
C GLU A 82 -3.74 9.56 10.33
N PRO A 83 -3.84 8.22 10.39
CA PRO A 83 -4.83 7.44 9.63
C PRO A 83 -6.29 7.74 10.01
N GLU A 84 -6.52 8.36 11.16
CA GLU A 84 -7.84 8.81 11.62
C GLU A 84 -8.40 10.03 10.87
N ARG A 85 -7.55 10.79 10.17
CA ARG A 85 -7.96 11.94 9.35
C ARG A 85 -8.63 11.55 8.03
N PHE A 86 -8.48 10.29 7.64
CA PHE A 86 -8.84 9.80 6.33
C PHE A 86 -9.99 8.81 6.42
N ASP A 87 -10.94 8.94 5.50
CA ASP A 87 -11.97 7.93 5.36
C ASP A 87 -11.37 6.62 4.83
N ARG A 88 -11.98 5.49 5.21
CA ARG A 88 -11.52 4.16 4.80
C ARG A 88 -11.59 3.98 3.29
N ALA A 89 -12.60 4.54 2.63
CA ALA A 89 -12.74 4.45 1.17
C ALA A 89 -11.59 5.17 0.46
N GLU A 90 -11.13 6.31 0.99
CA GLU A 90 -10.01 7.04 0.43
C GLU A 90 -8.70 6.25 0.58
N LEU A 91 -8.43 5.73 1.78
CA LEU A 91 -7.27 4.87 2.02
C LEU A 91 -7.30 3.62 1.13
N ALA A 92 -8.49 3.04 0.90
CA ALA A 92 -8.65 1.86 0.06
C ALA A 92 -8.32 2.17 -1.41
N ALA A 93 -8.72 3.33 -1.89
CA ALA A 93 -8.38 3.80 -3.23
C ALA A 93 -6.86 3.99 -3.40
N TYR A 94 -6.17 4.54 -2.40
CA TYR A 94 -4.70 4.64 -2.43
C TYR A 94 -4.01 3.27 -2.47
N VAL A 95 -4.46 2.33 -1.63
CA VAL A 95 -3.90 0.96 -1.60
C VAL A 95 -4.15 0.24 -2.93
N ARG A 96 -5.35 0.38 -3.51
CA ARG A 96 -5.67 -0.16 -4.84
C ARG A 96 -4.76 0.44 -5.91
N ARG A 97 -4.61 1.76 -5.93
CA ARG A 97 -3.75 2.43 -6.89
C ARG A 97 -2.30 1.96 -6.77
N SER A 98 -1.81 1.79 -5.55
CA SER A 98 -0.48 1.23 -5.30
C SER A 98 -0.32 -0.18 -5.86
N TYR A 99 -1.31 -1.06 -5.66
CA TYR A 99 -1.32 -2.39 -6.27
C TYR A 99 -1.22 -2.32 -7.79
N GLU A 100 -2.02 -1.47 -8.43
CA GLU A 100 -2.00 -1.29 -9.89
C GLU A 100 -0.63 -0.80 -10.38
N LEU A 101 -0.03 0.18 -9.70
CA LEU A 101 1.29 0.70 -10.04
C LEU A 101 2.40 -0.34 -9.90
N VAL A 102 2.35 -1.16 -8.85
CA VAL A 102 3.33 -2.22 -8.65
C VAL A 102 3.12 -3.33 -9.67
N ARG A 103 1.87 -3.76 -9.92
CA ARG A 103 1.52 -4.74 -10.96
C ARG A 103 2.00 -4.28 -12.34
N ALA A 104 1.79 -3.02 -12.70
CA ALA A 104 2.21 -2.46 -13.98
C ALA A 104 3.74 -2.44 -14.18
N ASN A 105 4.51 -2.38 -13.09
CA ASN A 105 5.97 -2.46 -13.12
C ASN A 105 6.51 -3.90 -13.18
N LEU A 106 5.67 -4.92 -13.03
CA LEU A 106 6.09 -6.32 -13.21
C LEU A 106 6.40 -6.63 -14.67
N SER A 107 7.17 -7.68 -14.93
CA SER A 107 7.39 -8.14 -16.30
C SER A 107 6.07 -8.55 -16.98
N LYS A 108 5.94 -8.34 -18.30
CA LYS A 108 4.75 -8.73 -19.07
C LYS A 108 4.37 -10.21 -18.88
N LYS A 109 5.36 -11.09 -18.72
CA LYS A 109 5.15 -12.52 -18.43
C LYS A 109 4.43 -12.72 -17.09
N LEU A 110 4.86 -12.03 -16.03
CA LEU A 110 4.20 -12.09 -14.72
C LEU A 110 2.83 -11.45 -14.76
N GLN A 111 2.68 -10.28 -15.41
CA GLN A 111 1.38 -9.64 -15.55
C GLN A 111 0.35 -10.57 -16.23
N ALA A 112 0.74 -11.29 -17.27
CA ALA A 112 -0.12 -12.24 -17.97
C ALA A 112 -0.56 -13.45 -17.11
N THR A 113 0.19 -13.79 -16.07
CA THR A 113 -0.22 -14.85 -15.12
C THR A 113 -1.21 -14.36 -14.06
N LEU A 114 -1.36 -13.04 -13.92
CA LEU A 114 -2.26 -12.41 -12.97
C LEU A 114 -3.56 -12.03 -13.68
N ALA A 115 -4.67 -12.60 -13.22
CA ALA A 115 -6.00 -12.12 -13.61
C ALA A 115 -6.18 -10.62 -13.29
N ASP A 116 -7.24 -10.02 -13.82
CA ASP A 116 -7.57 -8.64 -13.46
C ASP A 116 -8.18 -8.57 -12.06
N PRO A 117 -7.84 -7.58 -11.22
CA PRO A 117 -8.46 -7.43 -9.92
C PRO A 117 -9.96 -7.17 -10.05
N PRO A 118 -10.78 -7.65 -9.11
CA PRO A 118 -12.21 -7.33 -9.09
C PRO A 118 -12.42 -5.80 -9.06
N ALA A 119 -13.50 -5.34 -9.70
CA ALA A 119 -13.89 -3.93 -9.74
C ALA A 119 -14.06 -3.36 -8.31
#